data_AF-A0A9D8KEJ7-F1
#
_entry.id   AF-A0A9D8KEJ7-F1
#
_cell.length_a   1.000
_cell.length_b   1.000
_cell.length_c   1.000
_cell.angle_alpha   90.00
_cell.angle_beta   90.00
_cell.angle_gamma   90.00
#
_symmetry.space_group_name_H-M   'P 1'
#
loop_
_entity.id
_entity.type
_entity.pdbx_description
1 polymer ?
#
loop_
_entity_poly.entity_id
_entity_poly.type
_entity_poly.pdbx_seq_one_letter_code
_entity_poly.pdbx_strand_id
1 'polypeptide(L)'
;MAIESDKKLGTFLGVYLPTILTILGIIMYLRVGWLTGRLGLSRMIIIVIISNIITLITSLSFSAVATNNRLGVGGAYYIISRSMGLEIGGTIGFPLFLSQSFSVTLYAYGLAESIKIFWHDTYPCSR
;
A
#
# COMPACT_ATOMS: atom_id res chain seq x y z
N MET A 1 -25.06 -5.10 28.30
CA MET A 1 -25.39 -3.73 27.84
C MET A 1 -24.30 -3.32 26.85
N ALA A 2 -24.49 -3.12 25.56
CA ALA A 2 -25.53 -3.48 24.60
C ALA A 2 -24.80 -3.59 23.24
N ILE A 3 -25.08 -4.66 22.49
CA ILE A 3 -25.04 -4.81 21.02
C ILE A 3 -23.93 -4.06 20.24
N GLU A 4 -22.97 -4.79 19.66
CA GLU A 4 -22.68 -4.54 18.25
C GLU A 4 -22.71 -5.88 17.48
N SER A 5 -23.67 -5.93 16.56
CA SER A 5 -23.96 -7.02 15.64
C SER A 5 -22.71 -7.48 14.89
N ASP A 6 -22.72 -8.75 14.45
CA ASP A 6 -21.87 -9.31 13.39
C ASP A 6 -22.02 -8.49 12.09
N LYS A 7 -21.52 -7.25 12.11
CA LYS A 7 -21.55 -6.31 10.98
C LYS A 7 -20.39 -6.70 10.09
N LYS A 8 -20.68 -7.52 9.09
CA LYS A 8 -19.83 -7.67 7.91
C LYS A 8 -19.36 -6.27 7.48
N LEU A 9 -18.04 -6.10 7.36
CA LEU A 9 -17.44 -4.85 6.90
C LEU A 9 -18.03 -4.50 5.53
N GLY A 10 -18.64 -3.32 5.41
CA GLY A 10 -19.15 -2.83 4.13
C GLY A 10 -17.99 -2.50 3.18
N THR A 11 -18.26 -2.37 1.88
CA THR A 11 -17.24 -2.09 0.85
C THR A 11 -16.43 -0.82 1.14
N PHE A 12 -17.08 0.20 1.71
CA PHE A 12 -16.44 1.47 2.05
C PHE A 12 -15.50 1.37 3.24
N LEU A 13 -15.97 0.83 4.37
CA LEU A 13 -15.17 0.72 5.61
C LEU A 13 -14.15 -0.43 5.53
N GLY A 14 -14.48 -1.51 4.82
CA GLY A 14 -13.65 -2.71 4.76
C GLY A 14 -12.57 -2.69 3.68
N VAL A 15 -12.77 -1.96 2.57
CA VAL A 15 -11.85 -2.00 1.41
C VAL A 15 -11.39 -0.61 1.00
N TYR A 16 -12.32 0.32 0.73
CA TYR A 16 -11.95 1.62 0.17
C TYR A 16 -11.07 2.46 1.12
N LEU A 17 -11.51 2.63 2.37
CA LEU A 17 -10.77 3.39 3.38
C LEU A 17 -9.36 2.84 3.65
N PRO A 18 -9.16 1.53 3.91
CA PRO A 18 -7.82 0.98 4.12
C PRO A 18 -6.95 1.01 2.85
N THR A 19 -7.55 0.91 1.66
CA THR A 19 -6.79 0.99 0.40
C THR A 19 -6.27 2.41 0.15
N ILE A 20 -7.09 3.43 0.38
CA ILE A 20 -6.64 4.82 0.25
C ILE A 20 -5.56 5.13 1.30
N LEU A 21 -5.72 4.66 2.54
CA LEU A 21 -4.75 4.89 3.60
C LEU A 21 -3.38 4.27 3.30
N THR A 22 -3.35 3.11 2.63
CA THR A 22 -2.09 2.45 2.25
C THR A 22 -1.44 3.12 1.03
N ILE A 23 -2.22 3.59 0.06
CA ILE A 23 -1.69 4.34 -1.11
C ILE A 23 -1.17 5.72 -0.70
N LEU A 24 -1.91 6.44 0.14
CA LEU A 24 -1.51 7.74 0.71
C LEU A 24 -0.48 7.54 1.84
N GLY A 25 0.63 6.89 1.51
CA GLY A 25 1.71 6.63 2.45
C GLY A 25 2.68 7.82 2.63
N ILE A 26 3.62 7.66 3.56
CA ILE A 26 4.66 8.66 3.88
C ILE A 26 5.49 9.10 2.65
N ILE A 27 5.65 8.21 1.66
CA ILE A 27 6.44 8.46 0.45
C ILE A 27 5.79 9.55 -0.40
N MET A 28 4.46 9.61 -0.45
CA MET A 28 3.75 10.66 -1.18
C MET A 28 4.05 12.04 -0.57
N TYR A 29 4.16 12.13 0.76
CA TYR A 29 4.39 13.39 1.46
C TYR A 29 5.85 13.84 1.44
N LEU A 30 6.80 12.94 1.74
CA LEU A 30 8.22 13.30 1.85
C LEU A 30 8.97 13.27 0.51
N ARG A 31 8.64 12.31 -0.37
CA ARG A 31 9.49 12.02 -1.54
C ARG A 31 9.00 12.70 -2.81
N VAL A 32 7.69 12.78 -3.04
CA VAL A 32 7.13 13.36 -4.28
C VAL A 32 7.51 14.83 -4.47
N GLY A 33 7.59 15.61 -3.38
CA GLY A 33 8.02 17.01 -3.41
C GLY A 33 9.45 17.17 -3.93
N TRP A 34 10.39 16.41 -3.35
CA TRP A 34 11.78 16.42 -3.80
C TRP A 34 11.95 15.85 -5.22
N LEU A 35 11.20 14.80 -5.56
CA LEU A 35 11.24 14.13 -6.86
C LEU A 35 10.80 15.08 -7.99
N THR A 36 9.73 15.85 -7.76
CA THR A 36 9.20 16.83 -8.74
C THR A 36 10.19 17.97 -8.98
N GLY A 37 10.92 18.40 -7.94
CA GLY A 37 11.97 19.41 -8.06
C GLY A 37 13.19 18.94 -8.85
N ARG A 38 13.60 17.68 -8.69
CA ARG A 38 14.80 17.14 -9.35
C ARG A 38 14.56 16.64 -10.79
N LEU A 39 13.39 16.05 -11.07
CA LEU A 39 13.09 15.44 -12.37
C LEU A 39 12.29 16.35 -13.32
N GLY A 40 11.73 17.45 -12.79
CA GLY A 40 10.85 18.35 -13.53
C GLY A 40 9.43 17.81 -13.71
N LEU A 41 8.49 18.72 -13.94
CA LEU A 41 7.05 18.42 -13.97
C LEU A 41 6.66 17.44 -15.09
N SER A 42 7.21 17.62 -16.30
CA SER A 42 6.87 16.81 -17.47
C SER A 42 7.23 15.34 -17.32
N ARG A 43 8.44 15.06 -16.81
CA ARG A 43 8.91 13.68 -16.56
C ARG A 43 8.13 13.03 -15.43
N MET A 44 7.81 13.79 -14.37
CA MET A 44 7.02 13.29 -13.25
C MET A 44 5.62 12.86 -13.69
N ILE A 45 4.93 13.66 -14.52
CA ILE A 45 3.62 13.30 -15.08
C ILE A 45 3.68 11.97 -15.85
N ILE A 46 4.70 11.78 -16.69
CA ILE A 46 4.84 10.55 -17.50
C ILE A 46 5.01 9.33 -16.59
N ILE A 47 5.87 9.42 -15.57
CA ILE A 47 6.10 8.33 -14.62
C ILE A 47 4.82 7.97 -13.86
N VAL A 48 4.07 8.99 -13.39
CA VAL A 48 2.81 8.77 -12.67
C VAL A 48 1.75 8.12 -13.57
N ILE A 49 1.64 8.53 -14.83
CA ILE A 49 0.69 7.91 -15.79
C ILE A 49 1.05 6.44 -16.03
N ILE A 50 2.32 6.13 -16.31
CA ILE A 50 2.76 4.76 -16.55
C ILE A 50 2.53 3.90 -15.29
N SER A 51 2.85 4.42 -14.11
CA SER A 51 2.62 3.71 -12.85
C SER A 51 1.13 3.43 -12.62
N ASN A 52 0.25 4.40 -12.90
CA ASN A 52 -1.19 4.19 -12.76
C ASN A 52 -1.72 3.14 -13.74
N ILE A 53 -1.21 3.10 -14.98
CA ILE A 53 -1.61 2.08 -15.96
C ILE A 53 -1.25 0.67 -15.46
N ILE A 54 -0.04 0.47 -14.94
CA ILE A 54 0.39 -0.84 -14.40
C ILE A 54 -0.49 -1.27 -13.22
N THR A 55 -0.78 -0.33 -12.30
CA THR A 55 -1.66 -0.60 -11.15
C THR A 55 -3.08 -0.93 -11.59
N LEU A 56 -3.63 -0.20 -12.57
CA LEU A 56 -4.97 -0.46 -13.09
C LEU A 56 -5.08 -1.85 -13.71
N ILE A 57 -4.13 -2.23 -14.57
CA ILE A 57 -4.10 -3.57 -15.19
C ILE A 57 -4.00 -4.66 -14.11
N THR A 58 -3.12 -4.48 -13.13
CA THR A 58 -2.95 -5.44 -12.02
C THR A 58 -4.22 -5.56 -11.17
N SER A 59 -4.86 -4.44 -10.85
CA SER A 59 -6.10 -4.42 -10.06
C SER A 59 -7.27 -5.10 -10.81
N LEU A 60 -7.33 -4.93 -12.14
CA LEU A 60 -8.32 -5.59 -12.99
C LEU A 60 -8.11 -7.10 -13.01
N SER A 61 -6.86 -7.56 -13.15
CA SER A 61 -6.52 -8.99 -13.03
C SER A 61 -6.87 -9.56 -11.66
N PHE A 62 -6.57 -8.83 -10.57
CA PHE A 62 -6.89 -9.26 -9.22
C PHE A 62 -8.42 -9.37 -8.99
N SER A 63 -9.19 -8.43 -9.55
CA SER A 63 -10.65 -8.46 -9.50
C SER A 63 -11.25 -9.68 -10.21
N ALA A 64 -10.67 -10.08 -11.35
CA ALA A 64 -11.07 -11.30 -12.05
C ALA A 64 -10.83 -12.57 -11.22
N VAL A 65 -9.67 -12.65 -10.54
CA VAL A 65 -9.36 -13.76 -9.62
C VAL A 65 -10.31 -13.76 -8.41
N ALA A 66 -10.62 -12.60 -7.85
CA ALA A 66 -11.53 -12.48 -6.72
C ALA A 66 -12.98 -12.88 -7.07
N THR A 67 -13.42 -12.58 -8.30
CA THR A 67 -14.79 -12.90 -8.76
C THR A 67 -14.97 -14.38 -9.08
N ASN A 68 -13.91 -15.07 -9.53
CA ASN A 68 -13.98 -16.49 -9.91
C ASN A 68 -14.02 -17.46 -8.71
N ASN A 69 -13.75 -17.00 -7.49
CA ASN A 69 -13.68 -17.87 -6.30
C ASN A 69 -14.81 -17.62 -5.31
N ARG A 70 -15.30 -18.71 -4.69
CA ARG A 70 -16.11 -18.61 -3.48
C ARG A 70 -15.21 -18.20 -2.32
N LEU A 71 -15.32 -16.92 -1.94
CA LEU A 71 -14.55 -16.31 -0.86
C LEU A 71 -14.93 -16.97 0.47
N GLY A 72 -14.02 -17.76 1.02
CA GLY A 72 -14.05 -18.16 2.43
C GLY A 72 -13.53 -17.04 3.33
N VAL A 73 -13.58 -17.23 4.64
CA VAL A 73 -12.93 -16.31 5.59
C VAL A 73 -11.40 -16.40 5.44
N GLY A 74 -10.80 -15.43 4.76
CA GLY A 74 -9.35 -15.38 4.53
C GLY A 74 -8.91 -14.11 3.80
N GLY A 75 -7.63 -13.77 3.89
CA GLY A 75 -7.03 -12.60 3.22
C GLY A 75 -6.65 -12.85 1.75
N ALA A 76 -5.95 -11.89 1.14
CA ALA A 76 -5.56 -11.94 -0.28
C ALA A 76 -4.79 -13.22 -0.67
N TYR A 77 -3.86 -13.69 0.17
CA TYR A 77 -3.12 -14.94 -0.09
C TYR A 77 -4.03 -16.17 -0.15
N TYR A 78 -5.03 -16.23 0.74
CA TYR A 78 -5.98 -17.33 0.79
C TYR A 78 -6.85 -17.41 -0.47
N ILE A 79 -7.19 -16.26 -1.05
CA ILE A 79 -7.92 -16.18 -2.33
C ILE A 79 -7.05 -16.75 -3.47
N ILE A 80 -5.77 -16.38 -3.52
CA ILE A 80 -4.85 -16.79 -4.59
C ILE A 80 -4.52 -18.29 -4.51
N SER A 81 -4.18 -18.79 -3.32
CA SER A 81 -3.77 -20.20 -3.14
C SER A 81 -4.89 -21.18 -3.49
N ARG A 82 -6.15 -20.79 -3.28
CA ARG A 82 -7.32 -21.62 -3.61
C ARG A 82 -7.64 -21.61 -5.11
N SER A 83 -7.31 -20.52 -5.79
CA SER A 83 -7.62 -20.31 -7.20
C SER A 83 -6.60 -20.89 -8.16
N MET A 84 -5.32 -20.89 -7.77
CA MET A 84 -4.19 -21.20 -8.66
C MET A 84 -3.36 -22.41 -8.21
N GLY A 85 -3.73 -23.05 -7.09
CA GLY A 85 -3.00 -24.18 -6.51
C GLY A 85 -1.80 -23.76 -5.65
N LEU A 86 -1.21 -24.75 -4.96
CA LEU A 86 -0.15 -24.54 -3.97
C LEU A 86 1.15 -24.00 -4.60
N GLU A 87 1.48 -24.43 -5.82
CA GLU A 87 2.72 -24.07 -6.53
C GLU A 87 2.77 -22.59 -6.93
N ILE A 88 1.69 -22.09 -7.53
CA ILE A 88 1.56 -20.69 -7.92
C ILE A 88 1.33 -19.81 -6.67
N GLY A 89 0.57 -20.32 -5.70
CA GLY A 89 0.35 -19.66 -4.42
C GLY A 89 1.65 -19.35 -3.70
N GLY A 90 2.56 -20.32 -3.54
CA GLY A 90 3.85 -20.12 -2.88
C GLY A 90 4.75 -19.12 -3.61
N THR A 91 4.79 -19.19 -4.94
CA THR A 91 5.61 -18.31 -5.78
C THR A 91 5.20 -16.84 -5.68
N ILE A 92 3.89 -16.56 -5.56
CA ILE A 92 3.36 -15.19 -5.39
C ILE A 92 3.39 -14.77 -3.90
N GLY A 93 3.25 -15.72 -2.97
CA GLY A 93 3.25 -15.47 -1.53
C GLY A 93 4.58 -14.95 -1.00
N PHE A 94 5.69 -15.51 -1.46
CA PHE A 94 7.03 -15.07 -1.04
C PHE A 94 7.33 -13.59 -1.34
N PRO A 95 7.15 -13.09 -2.57
CA PRO A 95 7.33 -11.66 -2.86
C PRO A 95 6.30 -10.78 -2.17
N LEU A 96 5.05 -11.25 -1.96
CA LEU A 96 4.06 -10.53 -1.15
C LEU A 96 4.54 -10.33 0.30
N PHE A 97 5.09 -11.36 0.93
CA PHE A 97 5.64 -11.27 2.29
C PHE A 97 6.83 -10.30 2.38
N LEU A 98 7.76 -10.38 1.42
CA LEU A 98 8.88 -9.45 1.35
C LEU A 98 8.42 -8.00 1.13
N SER A 99 7.44 -7.79 0.25
CA SER A 99 6.89 -6.45 -0.03
C SER A 99 6.27 -5.84 1.23
N GLN A 100 5.55 -6.63 2.03
CA GLN A 100 5.00 -6.13 3.31
C GLN A 100 6.08 -5.81 4.34
N SER A 101 7.15 -6.62 4.40
CA SER A 101 8.29 -6.35 5.29
C SER A 101 9.01 -5.05 4.92
N PHE A 102 9.22 -4.81 3.62
CA PHE A 102 9.80 -3.56 3.13
C PHE A 102 8.87 -2.36 3.35
N SER A 103 7.56 -2.54 3.17
CA SER A 103 6.57 -1.49 3.41
C SER A 103 6.62 -0.97 4.86
N VAL A 104 6.60 -1.88 5.85
CA VAL A 104 6.72 -1.52 7.27
C VAL A 104 8.05 -0.80 7.55
N THR A 105 9.14 -1.30 6.97
CA THR A 105 10.47 -0.70 7.14
C THR A 105 10.53 0.72 6.55
N LEU A 106 9.97 0.94 5.37
CA LEU A 106 9.94 2.25 4.71
C LEU A 106 9.05 3.24 5.46
N TYR A 107 7.92 2.79 6.01
CA TYR A 107 7.08 3.64 6.86
C TYR A 107 7.79 4.02 8.17
N ALA A 108 8.49 3.09 8.82
CA ALA A 108 9.28 3.38 10.01
C ALA A 108 10.45 4.35 9.72
N TYR A 109 11.14 4.17 8.60
CA TYR A 109 12.20 5.07 8.15
C TYR A 109 11.67 6.48 7.85
N GLY A 110 10.55 6.58 7.12
CA GLY A 110 9.92 7.86 6.83
C GLY A 110 9.47 8.60 8.09
N LEU A 111 8.93 7.88 9.07
CA LEU A 111 8.60 8.43 10.39
C LEU A 111 9.85 8.94 11.12
N ALA A 112 10.95 8.18 11.12
CA ALA A 112 12.22 8.59 11.73
C ALA A 112 12.79 9.86 11.08
N GLU A 113 12.68 10.00 9.76
CA GLU A 113 13.10 11.20 9.02
C GLU A 113 12.24 12.42 9.42
N SER A 114 10.91 12.26 9.48
CA SER A 114 9.99 13.32 9.92
C SER A 114 10.23 13.77 11.36
N ILE A 115 10.46 12.82 12.28
CA ILE A 115 10.77 13.13 13.70
C ILE A 115 12.11 13.87 13.80
N LYS A 116 13.12 13.47 13.03
CA LYS A 116 14.43 14.13 13.05
C LYS A 116 14.33 15.59 12.59
N ILE A 117 13.54 15.87 11.55
CA ILE A 117 13.29 17.24 11.07
C ILE A 117 12.64 18.05 12.19
N PHE A 118 11.59 17.52 12.82
CA PHE A 118 10.88 18.21 13.91
C PHE A 118 11.77 18.45 15.14
N TRP A 119 12.59 17.48 15.52
CA TRP A 119 13.48 17.59 16.68
C TRP A 119 14.58 18.64 16.43
N HIS A 120 15.14 18.74 15.21
CA HIS A 120 16.18 19.72 14.87
C HIS A 120 15.74 21.19 15.04
N ASP A 121 14.44 21.49 14.96
CA ASP A 121 13.93 22.85 15.17
C ASP A 121 13.81 23.22 16.67
N THR A 122 13.84 22.25 17.60
CA THR A 122 13.64 22.51 19.05
C THR A 122 14.95 22.85 19.79
N TYR A 123 16.11 22.58 19.19
CA TYR A 123 17.40 23.09 19.64
C TYR A 123 18.05 23.90 18.52
N PRO A 124 17.90 25.24 18.48
CA PRO A 124 18.90 26.07 17.81
C PRO A 124 20.21 25.87 18.57
N CYS A 125 21.00 24.87 18.16
CA CYS A 125 22.34 24.71 18.68
C CYS A 125 23.17 25.89 18.19
N SER A 126 23.49 26.77 19.12
CA SER A 126 24.73 27.54 19.14
C SER A 126 25.90 26.63 18.75
N ARG A 127 26.32 26.68 17.49
CA ARG A 127 27.65 27.10 17.03
C ARG A 127 27.75 26.99 15.52
#